data_AF-A0A0H2RFF4-F1
#
_entry.id   AF-A0A0H2RFF4-F1
#
_cell.length_a   1.000
_cell.length_b   1.000
_cell.length_c   1.000
_cell.angle_alpha   90.00
_cell.angle_beta   90.00
_cell.angle_gamma   90.00
#
_symmetry.space_group_name_H-M   'P 1'
#
loop_
_entity.id
_entity.type
_entity.pdbx_description
1 polymer ?
#
loop_
_entity_poly.entity_id
_entity_poly.type
_entity_poly.pdbx_seq_one_letter_code
_entity_poly.pdbx_strand_id
1 'polypeptide(L)'
;MDAHAHGETSSGARRQTSLVETPLADGICHIPPRSSFLDELRDDETTTVYSYYSTVSTNYTMSNLPGPGRLLGKFYSRAGKSLEKRLGRVVNRAAIKEYDDAVGMLRQWSSKGSFACDDLKDNERSCETLLVCARSVDINIQAETFENIVRQFVAYPSKVRSSFGRVFERRNEISDVTAFSWKRPGVEYPFRWLYWYKLASRCLSSHQNSFFEAVVQFDGVRNWSLDFSDFEDLLLSCGDASDSLFALRFIDWYWNREEDFSWSEGLKASALKQLANGLFTWWEVYSSHPNPDGWGISPYSTFILGNKLLEGMTRSSRKVDTDRPDGRFGYNTQLAMWADIFKVHQFLRSSGPFGRTKSEYPLVCTSWGELCHESLPKPEHANLRQSLLRMEDIYGSALDKRFTPRGGSVIDLEDRFLASTTRPIPGLVPCMHCSNPRELKSDSGRRYWGDPSWYDDQLRICDEMMMMIESTSTPRTSAAGVPYVTLIGRVAPNSCNVCYNTIRPSRPIDPSPILLLLIYHRGILTFLVLRVKMRPNGHKSPAEDSKENSFEGGFRITKKDVIQAVYLND
;
A
#
# COMPACT_ATOMS: atom_id res chain seq x y z
N MET A 1 -59.23 -18.61 -23.26
CA MET A 1 -60.26 -18.57 -22.21
C MET A 1 -59.54 -18.23 -20.94
N ASP A 2 -59.49 -17.01 -20.40
CA ASP A 2 -60.19 -15.73 -20.58
C ASP A 2 -59.17 -14.63 -20.21
N ALA A 3 -58.89 -13.62 -21.02
CA ALA A 3 -59.62 -12.36 -21.23
C ALA A 3 -59.78 -11.49 -19.96
N HIS A 4 -58.83 -10.57 -19.74
CA HIS A 4 -59.01 -9.32 -18.98
C HIS A 4 -58.04 -8.28 -19.59
N ALA A 5 -58.49 -7.31 -20.39
CA ALA A 5 -59.32 -6.13 -20.10
C ALA A 5 -58.43 -4.88 -19.95
N HIS A 6 -58.52 -4.02 -20.96
CA HIS A 6 -57.91 -2.70 -21.10
C HIS A 6 -58.36 -1.73 -20.01
N GLY A 7 -57.43 -0.89 -19.55
CA GLY A 7 -57.70 0.32 -18.77
C GLY A 7 -56.81 1.46 -19.27
N GLU A 8 -57.35 2.27 -20.16
CA GLU A 8 -56.81 3.58 -20.54
C GLU A 8 -57.11 4.60 -19.44
N THR A 9 -56.13 5.41 -19.06
CA THR A 9 -56.39 6.73 -18.44
C THR A 9 -55.32 7.76 -18.81
N SER A 10 -55.80 8.76 -19.56
CA SER A 10 -55.61 10.20 -19.34
C SER A 10 -54.20 10.81 -19.52
N SER A 11 -54.05 11.52 -20.64
CA SER A 11 -52.99 12.48 -20.90
C SER A 11 -53.24 13.79 -20.12
N GLY A 12 -52.33 14.08 -19.18
CA GLY A 12 -52.19 15.39 -18.54
C GLY A 12 -51.00 16.14 -19.13
N ALA A 13 -51.25 17.03 -20.08
CA ALA A 13 -50.24 17.94 -20.63
C ALA A 13 -49.87 19.00 -19.57
N ARG A 14 -48.73 18.81 -18.89
CA ARG A 14 -48.14 19.81 -17.99
C ARG A 14 -46.99 20.51 -18.71
N ARG A 15 -47.19 21.79 -19.04
CA ARG A 15 -46.15 22.73 -19.49
C ARG A 15 -44.98 22.70 -18.50
N GLN A 16 -43.82 22.24 -18.94
CA GLN A 16 -42.54 22.48 -18.27
C GLN A 16 -42.05 23.87 -18.67
N THR A 17 -42.02 24.77 -17.68
CA THR A 17 -41.26 26.01 -17.69
C THR A 17 -39.77 25.68 -17.77
N SER A 18 -39.09 26.21 -18.78
CA SER A 18 -37.64 26.17 -18.91
C SER A 18 -36.99 26.96 -17.77
N LEU A 19 -36.61 26.26 -16.70
CA LEU A 19 -35.73 26.80 -15.69
C LEU A 19 -34.30 26.61 -16.19
N VAL A 20 -33.61 27.72 -16.42
CA VAL A 20 -32.18 27.74 -16.73
C VAL A 20 -31.43 27.22 -15.51
N GLU A 21 -31.05 25.94 -15.55
CA GLU A 21 -30.17 25.34 -14.55
C GLU A 21 -28.78 25.96 -14.68
N THR A 22 -28.42 26.73 -13.65
CA THR A 22 -27.05 27.19 -13.44
C THR A 22 -26.24 25.98 -12.96
N PRO A 23 -25.04 25.69 -13.51
CA PRO A 23 -24.28 24.51 -13.11
C PRO A 23 -23.85 24.66 -11.66
N LEU A 24 -24.46 23.89 -10.75
CA LEU A 24 -23.98 23.74 -9.38
C LEU A 24 -22.67 22.94 -9.43
N ALA A 25 -21.56 23.67 -9.41
CA ALA A 25 -20.31 23.16 -8.87
C ALA A 25 -20.50 22.88 -7.37
N ASP A 26 -19.83 21.86 -6.84
CA ASP A 26 -19.75 21.50 -5.42
C ASP A 26 -20.76 20.48 -4.88
N GLY A 27 -21.28 19.62 -5.76
CA GLY A 27 -21.78 18.31 -5.36
C GLY A 27 -20.64 17.33 -5.05
N ILE A 28 -19.80 17.61 -4.05
CA ILE A 28 -18.89 16.59 -3.50
C ILE A 28 -19.78 15.53 -2.87
N CYS A 29 -19.97 14.43 -3.59
CA CYS A 29 -20.67 13.27 -3.10
C CYS A 29 -19.90 12.78 -1.87
N HIS A 30 -20.39 13.11 -0.67
CA HIS A 30 -19.93 12.52 0.58
C HIS A 30 -20.27 11.03 0.52
N ILE A 31 -19.40 10.25 -0.11
CA ILE A 31 -19.45 8.80 -0.10
C ILE A 31 -19.19 8.42 1.35
N PRO A 32 -20.18 7.88 2.08
CA PRO A 32 -19.95 7.41 3.43
C PRO A 32 -18.78 6.42 3.38
N PRO A 33 -17.80 6.53 4.30
CA PRO A 33 -16.74 5.53 4.35
C PRO A 33 -17.42 4.16 4.43
N ARG A 34 -17.13 3.31 3.44
CA ARG A 34 -17.55 1.90 3.45
C ARG A 34 -17.22 1.36 4.84
N SER A 35 -18.19 0.68 5.47
CA SER A 35 -17.97 -0.09 6.70
C SER A 35 -16.67 -0.85 6.54
N SER A 36 -15.64 -0.49 7.30
CA SER A 36 -14.35 -1.12 7.12
C SER A 36 -14.45 -2.54 7.67
N PHE A 37 -13.70 -3.48 7.08
CA PHE A 37 -13.63 -4.83 7.62
C PHE A 37 -13.22 -4.83 9.10
N LEU A 38 -12.45 -3.82 9.51
CA LEU A 38 -12.06 -3.57 10.90
C LEU A 38 -13.26 -3.20 11.79
N ASP A 39 -14.22 -2.43 11.28
CA ASP A 39 -15.44 -2.09 12.00
C ASP A 39 -16.32 -3.33 12.16
N GLU A 40 -16.44 -4.14 11.11
CA GLU A 40 -17.19 -5.40 11.17
C GLU A 40 -16.58 -6.39 12.18
N LEU A 41 -15.24 -6.42 12.28
CA LEU A 41 -14.54 -7.22 13.31
C LEU A 41 -14.80 -6.71 14.73
N ARG A 42 -15.09 -5.41 14.91
CA ARG A 42 -15.38 -4.78 16.21
C ARG A 42 -16.85 -4.92 16.59
N ASP A 43 -17.77 -4.73 15.65
CA ASP A 43 -19.20 -4.74 15.93
C ASP A 43 -19.70 -6.12 16.39
N ASP A 44 -19.01 -7.20 15.98
CA ASP A 44 -19.21 -8.57 16.48
C ASP A 44 -18.95 -8.73 18.00
N GLU A 45 -18.38 -7.74 18.69
CA GLU A 45 -18.24 -7.72 20.16
C GLU A 45 -19.54 -7.33 20.87
N THR A 46 -20.45 -6.63 20.19
CA THR A 46 -21.78 -6.28 20.74
C THR A 46 -22.79 -7.42 20.64
N THR A 47 -22.30 -8.66 20.65
CA THR A 47 -23.14 -9.86 20.63
C THR A 47 -24.14 -9.77 21.77
N THR A 48 -25.41 -9.55 21.40
CA THR A 48 -26.59 -9.58 22.27
C THR A 48 -26.46 -10.79 23.19
N VAL A 49 -26.06 -10.53 24.43
CA VAL A 49 -25.93 -11.55 25.47
C VAL A 49 -27.32 -12.11 25.70
N TYR A 50 -27.64 -13.20 25.00
CA TYR A 50 -28.88 -13.94 25.20
C TYR A 50 -28.71 -14.68 26.52
N SER A 51 -28.97 -13.98 27.63
CA SER A 51 -28.93 -14.57 28.96
C SER A 51 -30.09 -15.56 29.08
N TYR A 52 -29.84 -16.81 28.71
CA TYR A 52 -30.76 -17.90 28.99
C TYR A 52 -30.71 -18.17 30.50
N TYR A 53 -31.43 -17.36 31.27
CA TYR A 53 -31.70 -17.62 32.68
C TYR A 53 -32.60 -18.86 32.76
N SER A 54 -31.98 -20.04 32.76
CA SER A 54 -32.67 -21.27 33.08
C SER A 54 -32.95 -21.26 34.58
N THR A 55 -34.14 -20.81 34.97
CA THR A 55 -34.71 -21.03 36.29
C THR A 55 -34.98 -22.52 36.45
N VAL A 56 -33.91 -23.28 36.71
CA VAL A 56 -34.03 -24.64 37.26
C VAL A 56 -34.57 -24.47 38.67
N SER A 57 -35.89 -24.58 38.77
CA SER A 57 -36.62 -24.72 40.03
C SER A 57 -36.06 -25.95 40.76
N THR A 58 -35.12 -25.70 41.68
CA THR A 58 -34.69 -26.72 42.61
C THR A 58 -35.87 -27.07 43.49
N ASN A 59 -36.57 -28.15 43.16
CA ASN A 59 -37.42 -28.86 44.11
C ASN A 59 -36.50 -29.43 45.19
N TYR A 60 -36.13 -28.55 46.12
CA TYR A 60 -35.35 -28.81 47.31
C TYR A 60 -36.22 -29.68 48.22
N THR A 61 -36.19 -30.99 48.00
CA THR A 61 -36.70 -31.96 48.95
C THR A 61 -35.93 -31.74 50.26
N MET A 62 -36.64 -31.36 51.33
CA MET A 62 -36.07 -31.12 52.66
C MET A 62 -35.32 -32.35 53.17
N SER A 63 -34.03 -32.46 52.85
CA SER A 63 -33.14 -33.60 53.16
C SER A 63 -32.61 -33.61 54.60
N ASN A 64 -33.19 -32.79 55.48
CA ASN A 64 -32.68 -32.54 56.83
C ASN A 64 -33.59 -33.03 57.97
N LEU A 65 -34.58 -33.90 57.70
CA LEU A 65 -35.31 -34.57 58.79
C LEU A 65 -34.41 -35.63 59.46
N PRO A 66 -34.31 -35.65 60.80
CA PRO A 66 -33.50 -36.64 61.52
C PRO A 66 -34.11 -38.04 61.38
N GLY A 67 -33.38 -38.96 60.74
CA GLY A 67 -33.77 -40.36 60.60
C GLY A 67 -32.68 -41.20 59.94
N PRO A 68 -32.79 -42.55 59.95
CA PRO A 68 -31.81 -43.47 59.34
C PRO A 68 -31.50 -43.15 57.87
N GLY A 69 -32.49 -42.62 57.14
CA GLY A 69 -32.32 -42.15 55.76
C GLY A 69 -31.27 -41.04 55.59
N ARG A 70 -30.99 -40.23 56.63
CA ARG A 70 -29.96 -39.17 56.57
C ARG A 70 -28.54 -39.74 56.53
N LEU A 71 -28.29 -40.85 57.21
CA LEU A 71 -26.99 -41.53 57.19
C LEU A 71 -26.75 -42.17 55.82
N LEU A 72 -27.77 -42.83 55.25
CA LEU A 72 -27.71 -43.39 53.90
C LEU A 72 -27.53 -42.29 52.85
N GLY A 73 -28.28 -41.19 52.92
CA GLY A 73 -28.14 -40.06 52.02
C GLY A 73 -26.74 -39.43 52.05
N LYS A 74 -26.16 -39.25 53.25
CA LYS A 74 -24.76 -38.78 53.38
C LYS A 74 -23.75 -39.78 52.80
N PHE A 75 -23.97 -41.07 53.00
CA PHE A 75 -23.13 -42.12 52.44
C PHE A 75 -23.15 -42.11 50.91
N TYR A 76 -24.33 -42.14 50.28
CA TYR A 76 -24.45 -42.09 48.82
C TYR A 76 -23.95 -40.76 48.24
N SER A 77 -24.18 -39.63 48.91
CA SER A 77 -23.61 -38.35 48.48
C SER A 77 -22.08 -38.36 48.50
N ARG A 78 -21.47 -38.97 49.53
CA ARG A 78 -20.01 -39.11 49.61
C ARG A 78 -19.46 -40.10 48.58
N ALA A 79 -20.14 -41.23 48.37
CA ALA A 79 -19.78 -42.23 47.37
C ALA A 79 -19.89 -41.66 45.94
N GLY A 80 -21.01 -40.98 45.63
CA GLY A 80 -21.23 -40.27 44.37
C GLY A 80 -20.15 -39.22 44.11
N LYS A 81 -19.88 -38.33 45.07
CA LYS A 81 -18.79 -37.34 44.95
C LYS A 81 -17.41 -37.98 44.74
N SER A 82 -17.13 -39.12 45.36
CA SER A 82 -15.87 -39.83 45.16
C SER A 82 -15.78 -40.47 43.76
N LEU A 83 -16.89 -41.02 43.26
CA LEU A 83 -16.99 -41.59 41.93
C LEU A 83 -16.87 -40.51 40.86
N GLU A 84 -17.63 -39.41 40.97
CA GLU A 84 -17.54 -38.23 40.11
C GLU A 84 -16.11 -37.68 40.04
N LYS A 85 -15.42 -37.56 41.18
CA LYS A 85 -14.00 -37.15 41.21
C LYS A 85 -13.04 -38.14 40.56
N ARG A 86 -13.33 -39.45 40.58
CA ARG A 86 -12.49 -40.46 39.93
C ARG A 86 -12.74 -40.48 38.42
N LEU A 87 -14.01 -40.51 38.01
CA LEU A 87 -14.40 -40.46 36.60
C LEU A 87 -13.96 -39.15 35.95
N GLY A 88 -14.19 -38.01 36.61
CA GLY A 88 -13.73 -36.70 36.14
C GLY A 88 -12.22 -36.65 35.93
N ARG A 89 -11.41 -37.28 36.80
CA ARG A 89 -9.96 -37.37 36.60
C ARG A 89 -9.56 -38.23 35.41
N VAL A 90 -10.24 -39.35 35.17
CA VAL A 90 -9.94 -40.23 34.03
C VAL A 90 -10.32 -39.54 32.71
N VAL A 91 -11.53 -38.96 32.66
CA VAL A 91 -12.01 -38.21 31.49
C VAL A 91 -11.11 -37.00 31.21
N ASN A 92 -10.74 -36.23 32.24
CA ASN A 92 -9.83 -35.09 32.06
C ASN A 92 -8.45 -35.52 31.56
N ARG A 93 -7.89 -36.64 32.06
CA ARG A 93 -6.59 -37.14 31.57
C ARG A 93 -6.66 -37.59 30.11
N ALA A 94 -7.74 -38.26 29.72
CA ALA A 94 -7.93 -38.69 28.35
C ALA A 94 -8.09 -37.48 27.41
N ALA A 95 -8.91 -36.50 27.81
CA ALA A 95 -9.13 -35.27 27.04
C ALA A 95 -7.85 -34.42 26.92
N ILE A 96 -7.05 -34.30 27.98
CA ILE A 96 -5.75 -33.61 27.94
C ILE A 96 -4.81 -34.32 26.97
N LYS A 97 -4.73 -35.65 27.02
CA LYS A 97 -3.88 -36.41 26.11
C LYS A 97 -4.31 -36.26 24.64
N GLU A 98 -5.61 -36.37 24.37
CA GLU A 98 -6.17 -36.17 23.03
C GLU A 98 -5.86 -34.77 22.51
N TYR A 99 -5.99 -33.76 23.36
CA TYR A 99 -5.62 -32.38 23.04
C TYR A 99 -4.13 -32.22 22.75
N ASP A 100 -3.26 -32.78 23.60
CA ASP A 100 -1.80 -32.71 23.40
C ASP A 100 -1.38 -33.40 22.09
N ASP A 101 -1.98 -34.57 21.79
CA ASP A 101 -1.79 -35.30 20.54
C ASP A 101 -2.27 -34.44 19.34
N ALA A 102 -3.42 -33.79 19.46
CA ALA A 102 -3.98 -32.91 18.43
C ALA A 102 -3.09 -31.68 18.16
N VAL A 103 -2.56 -31.04 19.20
CA VAL A 103 -1.61 -29.92 19.09
C VAL A 103 -0.30 -30.40 18.45
N GLY A 104 0.17 -31.59 18.81
CA GLY A 104 1.33 -32.22 18.17
C GLY A 104 1.13 -32.39 16.66
N MET A 105 -0.03 -32.90 16.24
CA MET A 105 -0.40 -33.05 14.84
C MET A 105 -0.52 -31.71 14.11
N LEU A 106 -1.17 -30.71 14.73
CA LEU A 106 -1.31 -29.36 14.15
C LEU A 106 0.06 -28.77 13.79
N ARG A 107 1.02 -28.85 14.72
CA ARG A 107 2.38 -28.35 14.52
C ARG A 107 3.11 -29.10 13.41
N GLN A 108 2.90 -30.41 13.29
CA GLN A 108 3.51 -31.22 12.22
C GLN A 108 2.95 -30.88 10.82
N TRP A 109 1.66 -30.57 10.73
CA TRP A 109 1.00 -30.21 9.46
C TRP A 109 1.38 -28.85 8.90
N SER A 110 1.87 -27.95 9.75
CA SER A 110 2.47 -26.70 9.26
C SER A 110 3.50 -26.97 8.15
N SER A 111 4.19 -28.11 8.22
CA SER A 111 5.25 -28.54 7.29
C SER A 111 4.83 -29.55 6.20
N LYS A 112 3.84 -30.42 6.44
CA LYS A 112 3.36 -31.45 5.50
C LYS A 112 1.85 -31.34 5.32
N GLY A 113 1.40 -30.92 4.13
CA GLY A 113 -0.03 -30.75 3.83
C GLY A 113 -0.83 -32.04 4.05
N SER A 114 -1.73 -32.05 5.04
CA SER A 114 -2.46 -33.26 5.44
C SER A 114 -3.52 -33.70 4.44
N PHE A 115 -4.10 -32.77 3.68
CA PHE A 115 -5.22 -33.04 2.76
C PHE A 115 -4.75 -33.49 1.36
N ALA A 116 -3.43 -33.62 1.16
CA ALA A 116 -2.87 -34.13 -0.08
C ALA A 116 -3.19 -35.63 -0.31
N CYS A 117 -3.53 -36.39 0.74
CA CYS A 117 -3.90 -37.80 0.61
C CYS A 117 -5.37 -37.96 0.23
N ASP A 118 -5.67 -38.86 -0.70
CA ASP A 118 -7.05 -39.16 -1.14
C ASP A 118 -7.83 -40.06 -0.18
N ASP A 119 -7.22 -40.51 0.92
CA ASP A 119 -7.94 -41.25 1.95
C ASP A 119 -8.91 -40.33 2.70
N LEU A 120 -10.21 -40.59 2.52
CA LEU A 120 -11.30 -39.89 3.19
C LEU A 120 -11.20 -39.98 4.72
N LYS A 121 -10.73 -41.10 5.27
CA LYS A 121 -10.61 -41.28 6.72
C LYS A 121 -9.52 -40.41 7.32
N ASP A 122 -8.40 -40.27 6.62
CA ASP A 122 -7.32 -39.38 7.04
C ASP A 122 -7.76 -37.92 6.98
N ASN A 123 -8.50 -37.51 5.94
CA ASN A 123 -9.06 -36.16 5.84
C ASN A 123 -10.05 -35.84 6.97
N GLU A 124 -10.94 -36.77 7.31
CA GLU A 124 -11.87 -36.61 8.44
C GLU A 124 -11.11 -36.54 9.77
N ARG A 125 -10.13 -37.43 10.00
CA ARG A 125 -9.28 -37.37 11.19
C ARG A 125 -8.58 -36.02 11.30
N SER A 126 -8.15 -35.47 10.16
CA SER A 126 -7.52 -34.16 10.14
C SER A 126 -8.48 -33.03 10.52
N CYS A 127 -9.71 -33.07 10.00
CA CYS A 127 -10.78 -32.17 10.43
C CYS A 127 -11.04 -32.29 11.94
N GLU A 128 -11.08 -33.50 12.51
CA GLU A 128 -11.33 -33.69 13.95
C GLU A 128 -10.26 -33.05 14.83
N THR A 129 -8.98 -33.27 14.52
CA THR A 129 -7.86 -32.62 15.20
C THR A 129 -7.96 -31.09 15.10
N LEU A 130 -8.28 -30.54 13.92
CA LEU A 130 -8.50 -29.09 13.77
C LEU A 130 -9.66 -28.60 14.65
N LEU A 131 -10.77 -29.34 14.74
CA LEU A 131 -11.89 -28.97 15.63
C LEU A 131 -11.51 -29.02 17.11
N VAL A 132 -10.68 -29.97 17.53
CA VAL A 132 -10.16 -30.05 18.91
C VAL A 132 -9.29 -28.83 19.21
N CYS A 133 -8.35 -28.49 18.33
CA CYS A 133 -7.48 -27.33 18.52
C CYS A 133 -8.22 -25.99 18.40
N ALA A 134 -9.25 -25.89 17.56
CA ALA A 134 -10.10 -24.71 17.43
C ALA A 134 -10.87 -24.39 18.73
N ARG A 135 -11.15 -25.41 19.55
CA ARG A 135 -11.75 -25.29 20.89
C ARG A 135 -10.73 -25.04 22.00
N SER A 136 -9.45 -24.84 21.67
CA SER A 136 -8.40 -24.60 22.66
C SER A 136 -8.67 -23.36 23.52
N VAL A 137 -8.26 -23.43 24.79
CA VAL A 137 -8.24 -22.24 25.66
C VAL A 137 -7.10 -21.27 25.33
N ASP A 138 -6.06 -21.76 24.64
CA ASP A 138 -4.93 -20.98 24.17
C ASP A 138 -5.28 -20.30 22.85
N ILE A 139 -5.35 -18.97 22.90
CA ILE A 139 -5.72 -18.11 21.76
C ILE A 139 -4.74 -18.29 20.59
N ASN A 140 -3.45 -18.53 20.85
CA ASN A 140 -2.47 -18.70 19.78
C ASN A 140 -2.70 -20.01 19.03
N ILE A 141 -3.02 -21.09 19.75
CA ILE A 141 -3.35 -22.40 19.16
C ILE A 141 -4.64 -22.28 18.34
N GLN A 142 -5.66 -21.57 18.84
CA GLN A 142 -6.87 -21.30 18.05
C GLN A 142 -6.55 -20.54 16.76
N ALA A 143 -5.80 -19.43 16.84
CA ALA A 143 -5.45 -18.62 15.67
C ALA A 143 -4.64 -19.41 14.63
N GLU A 144 -3.66 -20.20 15.08
CA GLU A 144 -2.88 -21.11 14.21
C GLU A 144 -3.78 -22.18 13.57
N THR A 145 -4.75 -22.69 14.32
CA THR A 145 -5.72 -23.67 13.81
C THR A 145 -6.60 -23.06 12.73
N PHE A 146 -7.12 -21.85 12.94
CA PHE A 146 -7.96 -21.14 11.96
C PHE A 146 -7.18 -20.82 10.68
N GLU A 147 -5.95 -20.36 10.82
CA GLU A 147 -5.03 -20.17 9.70
C GLU A 147 -4.83 -21.48 8.93
N ASN A 148 -4.67 -22.61 9.63
CA ASN A 148 -4.57 -23.92 8.98
C ASN A 148 -5.86 -24.33 8.27
N ILE A 149 -7.03 -24.11 8.85
CA ILE A 149 -8.32 -24.38 8.19
C ILE A 149 -8.41 -23.60 6.87
N VAL A 150 -8.12 -22.30 6.91
CA VAL A 150 -8.15 -21.44 5.71
C VAL A 150 -7.14 -21.89 4.68
N ARG A 151 -5.90 -22.20 5.10
CA ARG A 151 -4.83 -22.67 4.21
C ARG A 151 -5.21 -23.99 3.52
N GLN A 152 -5.75 -24.95 4.25
CA GLN A 152 -6.20 -26.21 3.68
C GLN A 152 -7.41 -26.01 2.76
N PHE A 153 -8.35 -25.12 3.14
CA PHE A 153 -9.50 -24.80 2.31
C PHE A 153 -9.08 -24.19 0.97
N VAL A 154 -8.13 -23.25 0.96
CA VAL A 154 -7.61 -22.68 -0.28
C VAL A 154 -6.95 -23.75 -1.15
N ALA A 155 -6.19 -24.68 -0.56
CA ALA A 155 -5.49 -25.72 -1.32
C ALA A 155 -6.40 -26.86 -1.82
N TYR A 156 -7.47 -27.19 -1.08
CA TYR A 156 -8.35 -28.32 -1.37
C TYR A 156 -9.82 -28.01 -1.03
N PRO A 157 -10.49 -27.08 -1.74
CA PRO A 157 -11.76 -26.51 -1.30
C PRO A 157 -12.87 -27.53 -1.06
N SER A 158 -13.18 -28.37 -2.05
CA SER A 158 -14.26 -29.36 -1.92
C SER A 158 -13.89 -30.49 -0.96
N LYS A 159 -12.62 -30.89 -0.92
CA LYS A 159 -12.16 -31.95 -0.01
C LYS A 159 -12.31 -31.51 1.45
N VAL A 160 -11.88 -30.29 1.77
CA VAL A 160 -12.00 -29.73 3.12
C VAL A 160 -13.46 -29.54 3.51
N ARG A 161 -14.28 -28.90 2.65
CA ARG A 161 -15.71 -28.70 2.95
C ARG A 161 -16.45 -30.01 3.18
N SER A 162 -16.28 -30.98 2.28
CA SER A 162 -16.97 -32.27 2.40
C SER A 162 -16.51 -33.05 3.64
N SER A 163 -15.22 -32.97 4.01
CA SER A 163 -14.69 -33.69 5.18
C SER A 163 -15.18 -33.06 6.49
N PHE A 164 -15.18 -31.73 6.62
CA PHE A 164 -15.81 -31.06 7.76
C PHE A 164 -17.31 -31.35 7.84
N GLY A 165 -18.02 -31.31 6.69
CA GLY A 165 -19.44 -31.65 6.62
C GLY A 165 -19.75 -33.03 7.19
N ARG A 166 -19.00 -34.06 6.78
CA ARG A 166 -19.16 -35.43 7.32
C ARG A 166 -18.86 -35.52 8.81
N VAL A 167 -17.85 -34.80 9.30
CA VAL A 167 -17.53 -34.76 10.74
C VAL A 167 -18.65 -34.09 11.55
N PHE A 168 -19.21 -32.99 11.06
CA PHE A 168 -20.33 -32.30 11.73
C PHE A 168 -21.60 -33.16 11.71
N GLU A 169 -21.93 -33.78 10.57
CA GLU A 169 -23.06 -34.69 10.44
C GLU A 169 -22.94 -35.88 11.41
N ARG A 170 -21.77 -36.53 11.45
CA ARG A 170 -21.50 -37.64 12.38
C ARG A 170 -21.65 -37.23 13.85
N ARG A 171 -21.28 -35.99 14.20
CA ARG A 171 -21.39 -35.46 15.56
C ARG A 171 -22.78 -34.88 15.87
N ASN A 172 -23.67 -34.81 14.88
CA ASN A 172 -24.95 -34.11 14.96
C ASN A 172 -24.77 -32.65 15.43
N GLU A 173 -23.73 -31.98 14.92
CA GLU A 173 -23.41 -30.59 15.21
C GLU A 173 -23.75 -29.69 14.00
N ILE A 174 -24.20 -28.46 14.26
CA ILE A 174 -24.40 -27.45 13.21
C ILE A 174 -23.11 -26.63 13.09
N SER A 175 -22.52 -26.58 11.90
CA SER A 175 -21.18 -25.99 11.70
C SER A 175 -21.09 -24.53 12.14
N ASP A 176 -22.08 -23.71 11.80
CA ASP A 176 -22.13 -22.28 12.18
C ASP A 176 -22.24 -22.11 13.71
N VAL A 177 -23.00 -22.97 14.40
CA VAL A 177 -23.10 -22.96 15.86
C VAL A 177 -21.78 -23.39 16.50
N THR A 178 -21.13 -24.43 15.95
CA THR A 178 -19.83 -24.89 16.43
C THR A 178 -18.76 -23.82 16.24
N ALA A 179 -18.68 -23.17 15.08
CA ALA A 179 -17.72 -22.10 14.82
C ALA A 179 -17.96 -20.91 15.77
N PHE A 180 -19.22 -20.49 15.92
CA PHE A 180 -19.60 -19.40 16.83
C PHE A 180 -19.18 -19.67 18.29
N SER A 181 -19.22 -20.94 18.72
CA SER A 181 -18.83 -21.33 20.08
C SER A 181 -17.36 -21.13 20.42
N TRP A 182 -16.48 -20.90 19.43
CA TRP A 182 -15.04 -20.69 19.66
C TRP A 182 -14.71 -19.31 20.21
N LYS A 183 -15.56 -18.30 19.95
CA LYS A 183 -15.45 -16.97 20.53
C LYS A 183 -16.08 -16.98 21.93
N ARG A 184 -15.28 -16.71 22.96
CA ARG A 184 -15.70 -16.73 24.36
C ARG A 184 -16.14 -15.33 24.80
N PRO A 185 -17.28 -15.19 25.49
CA PRO A 185 -17.70 -13.92 26.06
C PRO A 185 -16.66 -13.36 27.04
N GLY A 186 -16.37 -12.06 26.95
CA GLY A 186 -15.46 -11.34 27.85
C GLY A 186 -13.97 -11.61 27.64
N VAL A 187 -13.59 -12.34 26.57
CA VAL A 187 -12.19 -12.50 26.17
C VAL A 187 -11.86 -11.49 25.09
N GLU A 188 -10.86 -10.65 25.33
CA GLU A 188 -10.29 -9.78 24.29
C GLU A 188 -9.42 -10.61 23.36
N TYR A 189 -9.77 -10.63 22.09
CA TYR A 189 -9.05 -11.40 21.08
C TYR A 189 -8.09 -10.50 20.30
N PRO A 190 -6.83 -10.95 20.08
CA PRO A 190 -5.92 -10.20 19.24
C PRO A 190 -6.43 -10.15 17.81
N PHE A 191 -6.10 -9.08 17.10
CA PHE A 191 -6.53 -8.87 15.72
C PHE A 191 -6.24 -10.05 14.78
N ARG A 192 -5.08 -10.72 14.95
CA ARG A 192 -4.71 -11.95 14.22
C ARG A 192 -5.76 -13.04 14.37
N TRP A 193 -6.24 -13.24 15.59
CA TRP A 193 -7.24 -14.25 15.90
C TRP A 193 -8.55 -13.90 15.23
N LEU A 194 -9.01 -12.66 15.34
CA LEU A 194 -10.29 -12.19 14.75
C LEU A 194 -10.31 -12.34 13.23
N TYR A 195 -9.21 -11.96 12.56
CA TYR A 195 -9.05 -12.12 11.12
C TYR A 195 -9.16 -13.60 10.69
N TRP A 196 -8.38 -14.49 11.31
CA TRP A 196 -8.39 -15.90 10.93
C TRP A 196 -9.66 -16.62 11.35
N TYR A 197 -10.23 -16.29 12.52
CA TYR A 197 -11.51 -16.79 13.00
C TYR A 197 -12.61 -16.51 11.99
N LYS A 198 -12.70 -15.28 11.49
CA LYS A 198 -13.74 -14.88 10.54
C LYS A 198 -13.64 -15.65 9.23
N LEU A 199 -12.44 -15.77 8.68
CA LEU A 199 -12.20 -16.57 7.47
C LEU A 199 -12.49 -18.06 7.73
N ALA A 200 -11.97 -18.66 8.80
CA ALA A 200 -12.23 -20.06 9.12
C ALA A 200 -13.72 -20.36 9.34
N SER A 201 -14.45 -19.46 10.02
CA SER A 201 -15.90 -19.58 10.20
C SER A 201 -16.62 -19.55 8.85
N ARG A 202 -16.22 -18.66 7.95
CA ARG A 202 -16.75 -18.60 6.58
C ARG A 202 -16.46 -19.90 5.80
N CYS A 203 -15.26 -20.48 5.89
CA CYS A 203 -14.94 -21.79 5.27
C CYS A 203 -15.88 -22.92 5.70
N LEU A 204 -16.25 -22.92 6.99
CA LEU A 204 -17.05 -23.97 7.61
C LEU A 204 -18.55 -23.70 7.57
N SER A 205 -18.95 -22.54 7.05
CA SER A 205 -20.34 -22.16 7.02
C SER A 205 -21.13 -23.12 6.14
N SER A 206 -22.30 -23.52 6.65
CA SER A 206 -23.23 -24.37 5.90
C SER A 206 -23.88 -23.61 4.75
N HIS A 207 -23.87 -22.28 4.80
CA HIS A 207 -24.41 -21.42 3.76
C HIS A 207 -23.63 -21.56 2.45
N GLN A 208 -24.32 -21.99 1.40
CA GLN A 208 -23.84 -21.91 0.03
C GLN A 208 -24.03 -20.49 -0.49
N ASN A 209 -23.01 -19.96 -1.16
CA ASN A 209 -23.06 -18.69 -1.87
C ASN A 209 -22.36 -18.86 -3.23
N SER A 210 -22.53 -17.89 -4.12
CA SER A 210 -21.90 -17.88 -5.44
C SER A 210 -20.37 -18.00 -5.36
N PHE A 211 -19.76 -17.44 -4.31
CA PHE A 211 -18.31 -17.54 -4.10
C PHE A 211 -17.86 -19.00 -3.95
N PHE A 212 -18.55 -19.81 -3.15
CA PHE A 212 -18.19 -21.21 -2.95
C PHE A 212 -18.45 -22.07 -4.18
N GLU A 213 -19.45 -21.73 -5.00
CA GLU A 213 -19.66 -22.37 -6.30
C GLU A 213 -18.50 -22.09 -7.26
N ALA A 214 -18.05 -20.82 -7.34
CA ALA A 214 -16.90 -20.43 -8.16
C ALA A 214 -15.59 -21.09 -7.67
N VAL A 215 -15.44 -21.35 -6.37
CA VAL A 215 -14.24 -21.97 -5.80
C VAL A 215 -14.09 -23.45 -6.21
N VAL A 216 -15.16 -24.15 -6.58
CA VAL A 216 -15.09 -25.57 -7.00
C VAL A 216 -14.19 -25.77 -8.23
N GLN A 217 -14.05 -24.76 -9.09
CA GLN A 217 -13.19 -24.85 -10.28
C GLN A 217 -11.70 -25.04 -9.96
N PHE A 218 -11.27 -24.75 -8.73
CA PHE A 218 -9.88 -24.89 -8.29
C PHE A 218 -9.57 -26.28 -7.73
N ASP A 219 -10.55 -27.19 -7.65
CA ASP A 219 -10.33 -28.55 -7.15
C ASP A 219 -9.38 -29.33 -8.08
N GLY A 220 -8.32 -29.89 -7.49
CA GLY A 220 -7.33 -30.67 -8.23
C GLY A 220 -6.39 -29.83 -9.11
N VAL A 221 -6.55 -28.51 -9.13
CA VAL A 221 -5.65 -27.61 -9.85
C VAL A 221 -4.29 -27.56 -9.15
N ARG A 222 -3.22 -27.48 -9.93
CA ARG A 222 -1.86 -27.40 -9.40
C ARG A 222 -1.58 -25.99 -8.88
N ASN A 223 -0.78 -25.89 -7.82
CA ASN A 223 -0.27 -24.61 -7.32
C ASN A 223 0.50 -23.86 -8.43
N TRP A 224 0.25 -22.55 -8.56
CA TRP A 224 0.85 -21.64 -9.56
C TRP A 224 0.72 -22.10 -11.02
N SER A 225 -0.45 -22.60 -11.42
CA SER A 225 -0.68 -23.07 -12.79
C SER A 225 -1.74 -22.30 -13.58
N LEU A 226 -2.45 -21.36 -12.96
CA LEU A 226 -3.56 -20.63 -13.59
C LEU A 226 -3.13 -19.24 -14.05
N ASP A 227 -3.81 -18.77 -15.09
CA ASP A 227 -3.70 -17.42 -15.59
C ASP A 227 -4.64 -16.50 -14.83
N PHE A 228 -4.41 -15.18 -14.93
CA PHE A 228 -5.22 -14.25 -14.15
C PHE A 228 -6.71 -14.24 -14.56
N SER A 229 -7.02 -14.55 -15.82
CA SER A 229 -8.40 -14.65 -16.32
C SER A 229 -9.22 -15.72 -15.61
N ASP A 230 -8.59 -16.79 -15.13
CA ASP A 230 -9.27 -17.89 -14.43
C ASP A 230 -9.89 -17.45 -13.09
N PHE A 231 -9.47 -16.30 -12.57
CA PHE A 231 -9.99 -15.73 -11.32
C PHE A 231 -11.12 -14.72 -11.53
N GLU A 232 -11.51 -14.43 -12.77
CA GLU A 232 -12.55 -13.43 -13.05
C GLU A 232 -13.88 -13.80 -12.37
N ASP A 233 -14.38 -15.02 -12.60
CA ASP A 233 -15.65 -15.47 -12.03
C ASP A 233 -15.60 -15.55 -10.50
N LEU A 234 -14.44 -15.91 -9.93
CA LEU A 234 -14.21 -15.89 -8.48
C LEU A 234 -14.35 -14.47 -7.91
N LEU A 235 -13.70 -13.48 -8.54
CA LEU A 235 -13.75 -12.08 -8.12
C LEU A 235 -15.15 -11.48 -8.28
N LEU A 236 -15.86 -11.82 -9.35
CA LEU A 236 -17.25 -11.38 -9.57
C LEU A 236 -18.22 -11.99 -8.56
N SER A 237 -17.90 -13.17 -8.04
CA SER A 237 -18.72 -13.89 -7.05
C SER A 237 -18.53 -13.41 -5.61
N CYS A 238 -17.59 -12.49 -5.37
CA CYS A 238 -17.32 -11.94 -4.04
C CYS A 238 -18.49 -11.05 -3.57
N GLY A 239 -19.21 -11.47 -2.53
CA GLY A 239 -20.33 -10.73 -1.95
C GLY A 239 -19.92 -9.75 -0.87
N ASP A 240 -18.82 -10.04 -0.16
CA ASP A 240 -18.35 -9.27 0.98
C ASP A 240 -16.80 -9.18 1.05
N ALA A 241 -16.30 -8.55 2.12
CA ALA A 241 -14.88 -8.38 2.34
C ALA A 241 -14.15 -9.70 2.66
N SER A 242 -14.82 -10.65 3.32
CA SER A 242 -14.25 -11.97 3.60
C SER A 242 -14.07 -12.79 2.32
N ASP A 243 -15.07 -12.79 1.44
CA ASP A 243 -14.98 -13.43 0.13
C ASP A 243 -13.85 -12.80 -0.70
N SER A 244 -13.71 -11.46 -0.67
CA SER A 244 -12.62 -10.75 -1.35
C SER A 244 -11.23 -11.14 -0.82
N LEU A 245 -11.10 -11.27 0.50
CA LEU A 245 -9.86 -11.73 1.15
C LEU A 245 -9.53 -13.19 0.79
N PHE A 246 -10.54 -14.06 0.65
CA PHE A 246 -10.34 -15.41 0.13
C PHE A 246 -9.89 -15.39 -1.32
N ALA A 247 -10.53 -14.60 -2.18
CA ALA A 247 -10.16 -14.50 -3.59
C ALA A 247 -8.67 -14.16 -3.74
N LEU A 248 -8.14 -13.24 -2.93
CA LEU A 248 -6.70 -12.95 -2.92
C LEU A 248 -5.84 -14.16 -2.55
N ARG A 249 -6.29 -15.00 -1.61
CA ARG A 249 -5.55 -16.22 -1.22
C ARG A 249 -5.57 -17.26 -2.34
N PHE A 250 -6.69 -17.41 -3.04
CA PHE A 250 -6.78 -18.26 -4.22
C PHE A 250 -5.86 -17.75 -5.34
N ILE A 251 -5.87 -16.45 -5.61
CA ILE A 251 -4.96 -15.84 -6.60
C ILE A 251 -3.51 -16.08 -6.20
N ASP A 252 -3.13 -15.81 -4.94
CA ASP A 252 -1.77 -16.05 -4.48
C ASP A 252 -1.33 -17.52 -4.62
N TRP A 253 -2.25 -18.45 -4.36
CA TRP A 253 -1.97 -19.88 -4.40
C TRP A 253 -1.97 -20.46 -5.81
N TYR A 254 -2.82 -20.01 -6.72
CA TYR A 254 -2.99 -20.67 -8.02
C TYR A 254 -2.40 -19.89 -9.19
N TRP A 255 -2.15 -18.58 -9.05
CA TRP A 255 -1.68 -17.75 -10.16
C TRP A 255 -0.21 -18.05 -10.49
N ASN A 256 0.09 -18.28 -11.77
CA ASN A 256 1.43 -18.63 -12.26
C ASN A 256 2.46 -17.49 -12.16
N ARG A 257 2.03 -16.23 -12.05
CA ARG A 257 2.86 -15.01 -11.95
C ARG A 257 3.77 -14.72 -13.16
N GLU A 258 3.84 -15.62 -14.14
CA GLU A 258 4.70 -15.47 -15.32
C GLU A 258 4.04 -14.60 -16.38
N GLU A 259 2.72 -14.68 -16.51
CA GLU A 259 2.02 -13.87 -17.51
C GLU A 259 1.88 -12.43 -17.03
N ASP A 260 2.45 -11.53 -17.83
CA ASP A 260 2.14 -10.12 -17.79
C ASP A 260 0.63 -10.00 -17.96
N PHE A 261 -0.07 -9.43 -16.96
CA PHE A 261 -1.51 -9.24 -17.03
C PHE A 261 -1.87 -8.67 -18.42
N SER A 262 -2.49 -9.48 -19.26
CA SER A 262 -2.85 -9.11 -20.62
C SER A 262 -4.19 -8.39 -20.56
N TRP A 263 -4.18 -7.18 -19.99
CA TRP A 263 -5.34 -6.29 -19.83
C TRP A 263 -6.07 -5.93 -21.13
N SER A 264 -5.54 -6.33 -22.28
CA SER A 264 -6.02 -5.90 -23.58
C SER A 264 -7.39 -6.45 -23.98
N GLU A 265 -7.88 -7.56 -23.42
CA GLU A 265 -9.02 -8.25 -24.07
C GLU A 265 -10.14 -8.85 -23.19
N GLY A 266 -10.07 -8.87 -21.85
CA GLY A 266 -10.99 -9.77 -21.12
C GLY A 266 -11.64 -9.27 -19.83
N LEU A 267 -10.85 -8.77 -18.87
CA LEU A 267 -11.35 -8.64 -17.51
C LEU A 267 -12.42 -7.56 -17.37
N LYS A 268 -13.60 -7.95 -16.89
CA LYS A 268 -14.66 -7.00 -16.55
C LYS A 268 -14.18 -6.03 -15.48
N ALA A 269 -14.46 -4.74 -15.68
CA ALA A 269 -14.13 -3.67 -14.73
C ALA A 269 -14.61 -3.95 -13.30
N SER A 270 -15.71 -4.69 -13.15
CA SER A 270 -16.22 -5.13 -11.85
C SER A 270 -15.29 -6.10 -11.12
N ALA A 271 -14.67 -7.07 -11.81
CA ALA A 271 -13.73 -8.01 -11.20
C ALA A 271 -12.49 -7.27 -10.67
N LEU A 272 -12.02 -6.27 -11.42
CA LEU A 272 -10.86 -5.44 -11.05
C LEU A 272 -11.14 -4.60 -9.82
N LYS A 273 -12.34 -4.02 -9.77
CA LYS A 273 -12.79 -3.28 -8.59
C LYS A 273 -12.80 -4.20 -7.37
N GLN A 274 -13.25 -5.46 -7.51
CA GLN A 274 -13.22 -6.42 -6.40
C GLN A 274 -11.80 -6.81 -6.01
N LEU A 275 -10.89 -7.00 -6.97
CA LEU A 275 -9.47 -7.21 -6.69
C LEU A 275 -8.86 -6.04 -5.93
N ALA A 276 -9.08 -4.80 -6.39
CA ALA A 276 -8.59 -3.60 -5.73
C ALA A 276 -9.15 -3.45 -4.31
N ASN A 277 -10.45 -3.71 -4.13
CA ASN A 277 -11.09 -3.72 -2.81
C ASN A 277 -10.50 -4.78 -1.89
N GLY A 278 -10.28 -6.00 -2.39
CA GLY A 278 -9.65 -7.08 -1.64
C GLY A 278 -8.25 -6.70 -1.20
N LEU A 279 -7.43 -6.17 -2.13
CA LEU A 279 -6.07 -5.71 -1.84
C LEU A 279 -6.05 -4.60 -0.80
N PHE A 280 -6.91 -3.59 -0.97
CA PHE A 280 -7.07 -2.51 -0.01
C PHE A 280 -7.45 -3.05 1.37
N THR A 281 -8.47 -3.90 1.45
CA THR A 281 -8.91 -4.52 2.71
C THR A 281 -7.79 -5.31 3.36
N TRP A 282 -7.04 -6.09 2.57
CA TRP A 282 -5.91 -6.85 3.06
C TRP A 282 -4.81 -5.95 3.63
N TRP A 283 -4.50 -4.83 2.97
CA TRP A 283 -3.52 -3.87 3.46
C TRP A 283 -4.00 -3.13 4.71
N GLU A 284 -5.28 -2.75 4.79
CA GLU A 284 -5.85 -2.18 6.01
C GLU A 284 -5.70 -3.13 7.20
N VAL A 285 -5.99 -4.43 6.97
CA VAL A 285 -5.82 -5.50 7.96
C VAL A 285 -4.34 -5.62 8.36
N TYR A 286 -3.43 -5.73 7.39
CA TYR A 286 -2.01 -5.89 7.64
C TYR A 286 -1.41 -4.69 8.41
N SER A 287 -1.70 -3.47 7.97
CA SER A 287 -1.18 -2.23 8.57
C SER A 287 -1.77 -1.91 9.94
N SER A 288 -2.94 -2.46 10.27
CA SER A 288 -3.53 -2.32 11.61
C SER A 288 -2.84 -3.17 12.67
N HIS A 289 -1.95 -4.09 12.27
CA HIS A 289 -1.27 -4.95 13.22
C HIS A 289 -0.03 -4.27 13.83
N PRO A 290 0.15 -4.25 15.17
CA PRO A 290 1.30 -3.60 15.80
C PRO A 290 2.65 -4.21 15.44
N ASN A 291 2.68 -5.52 15.13
CA ASN A 291 3.89 -6.24 14.73
C ASN A 291 3.62 -7.10 13.50
N PRO A 292 3.55 -6.49 12.30
CA PRO A 292 3.14 -7.19 11.08
C PRO A 292 4.14 -8.27 10.64
N ASP A 293 5.39 -8.22 11.10
CA ASP A 293 6.41 -9.21 10.76
C ASP A 293 6.20 -10.55 11.52
N GLY A 294 5.52 -10.53 12.66
CA GLY A 294 5.19 -11.73 13.46
C GLY A 294 3.95 -12.48 12.99
N TRP A 295 3.28 -12.01 11.93
CA TRP A 295 1.95 -12.49 11.55
C TRP A 295 1.92 -13.82 10.79
N GLY A 296 3.06 -14.30 10.30
CA GLY A 296 3.16 -15.49 9.45
C GLY A 296 2.55 -15.32 8.05
N ILE A 297 1.72 -14.29 7.86
CA ILE A 297 1.23 -13.87 6.55
C ILE A 297 2.35 -13.09 5.86
N SER A 298 2.92 -13.69 4.82
CA SER A 298 3.87 -12.99 3.97
C SER A 298 3.16 -11.87 3.21
N PRO A 299 3.49 -10.59 3.41
CA PRO A 299 2.94 -9.49 2.62
C PRO A 299 3.43 -9.51 1.17
N TYR A 300 4.47 -10.29 0.89
CA TYR A 300 5.19 -10.25 -0.36
C TYR A 300 4.32 -10.65 -1.56
N SER A 301 3.48 -11.67 -1.42
CA SER A 301 2.60 -12.08 -2.51
C SER A 301 1.54 -11.05 -2.83
N THR A 302 0.88 -10.51 -1.79
CA THR A 302 -0.11 -9.44 -1.96
C THR A 302 0.52 -8.15 -2.48
N PHE A 303 1.78 -7.88 -2.11
CA PHE A 303 2.58 -6.80 -2.68
C PHE A 303 2.82 -6.99 -4.18
N ILE A 304 3.26 -8.18 -4.61
CA ILE A 304 3.44 -8.48 -6.05
C ILE A 304 2.12 -8.29 -6.80
N LEU A 305 1.03 -8.82 -6.27
CA LEU A 305 -0.29 -8.73 -6.88
C LEU A 305 -0.74 -7.27 -7.00
N GLY A 306 -0.54 -6.45 -5.96
CA GLY A 306 -0.82 -5.02 -6.00
C GLY A 306 0.05 -4.26 -7.01
N ASN A 307 1.35 -4.56 -7.09
CA ASN A 307 2.24 -3.96 -8.08
C ASN A 307 1.82 -4.33 -9.51
N LYS A 308 1.50 -5.61 -9.76
CA LYS A 308 1.07 -6.08 -11.07
C LYS A 308 -0.31 -5.51 -11.48
N LEU A 309 -1.20 -5.28 -10.51
CA LEU A 309 -2.43 -4.52 -10.73
C LEU A 309 -2.12 -3.07 -11.15
N LEU A 310 -1.18 -2.38 -10.48
CA LEU A 310 -0.77 -1.02 -10.86
C LEU A 310 -0.15 -0.94 -12.26
N GLU A 311 0.77 -1.86 -12.60
CA GLU A 311 1.35 -1.98 -13.94
C GLU A 311 0.26 -2.13 -14.99
N GLY A 312 -0.71 -2.97 -14.66
CA GLY A 312 -1.87 -3.23 -15.45
C GLY A 312 -2.75 -2.06 -15.77
N MET A 313 -3.18 -1.39 -14.70
CA MET A 313 -4.03 -0.20 -14.78
C MET A 313 -3.35 0.94 -15.53
N THR A 314 -2.06 1.14 -15.27
CA THR A 314 -1.21 2.12 -15.97
C THR A 314 -1.08 1.82 -17.47
N ARG A 315 -0.96 0.54 -17.84
CA ARG A 315 -0.88 0.12 -19.25
C ARG A 315 -2.24 0.26 -19.95
N SER A 316 -3.32 -0.12 -19.26
CA SER A 316 -4.69 -0.03 -19.79
C SER A 316 -5.12 1.42 -20.02
N SER A 317 -4.75 2.33 -19.12
CA SER A 317 -5.08 3.76 -19.24
C SER A 317 -4.50 4.44 -20.49
N ARG A 318 -3.38 3.92 -21.01
CA ARG A 318 -2.75 4.42 -22.25
C ARG A 318 -3.54 4.05 -23.51
N LYS A 319 -4.36 3.00 -23.44
CA LYS A 319 -5.16 2.46 -24.55
C LYS A 319 -6.60 2.96 -24.56
N VAL A 320 -6.99 3.83 -23.62
CA VAL A 320 -8.33 4.43 -23.62
C VAL A 320 -8.42 5.34 -24.85
N ASP A 321 -8.96 4.79 -25.94
CA ASP A 321 -9.21 5.54 -27.17
C ASP A 321 -10.24 6.63 -26.92
N THR A 322 -9.99 7.79 -27.49
CA THR A 322 -10.77 9.00 -27.29
C THR A 322 -12.00 9.08 -28.20
N ASP A 323 -12.18 8.09 -29.06
CA ASP A 323 -13.21 8.05 -30.10
C ASP A 323 -14.63 7.73 -29.60
N ARG A 324 -14.86 7.52 -28.29
CA ARG A 324 -16.23 7.36 -27.75
C ARG A 324 -16.49 8.12 -26.43
N PRO A 325 -16.68 9.45 -26.48
CA PRO A 325 -16.95 10.28 -25.31
C PRO A 325 -18.36 10.14 -24.72
N ASP A 326 -19.33 9.54 -25.42
CA ASP A 326 -20.75 9.68 -25.04
C ASP A 326 -21.21 8.83 -23.84
N GLY A 327 -20.31 8.07 -23.21
CA GLY A 327 -20.63 7.22 -22.06
C GLY A 327 -20.39 7.89 -20.70
N ARG A 328 -21.20 8.89 -20.30
CA ARG A 328 -21.14 9.50 -18.94
C ARG A 328 -21.15 8.47 -17.79
N PHE A 329 -21.76 7.30 -18.01
CA PHE A 329 -21.83 6.19 -17.05
C PHE A 329 -20.50 5.42 -16.87
N GLY A 330 -19.62 5.40 -17.86
CA GLY A 330 -18.32 4.73 -17.76
C GLY A 330 -17.34 5.49 -16.84
N TYR A 331 -17.39 6.82 -16.89
CA TYR A 331 -16.44 7.69 -16.21
C TYR A 331 -16.47 7.56 -14.69
N ASN A 332 -17.66 7.57 -14.08
CA ASN A 332 -17.79 7.49 -12.61
C ASN A 332 -17.33 6.15 -12.05
N THR A 333 -17.66 5.04 -12.74
CA THR A 333 -17.22 3.70 -12.32
C THR A 333 -15.71 3.56 -12.43
N GLN A 334 -15.12 4.11 -13.49
CA GLN A 334 -13.68 4.12 -13.69
C GLN A 334 -12.97 4.95 -12.61
N LEU A 335 -13.50 6.14 -12.25
CA LEU A 335 -12.94 6.95 -11.18
C LEU A 335 -13.02 6.27 -9.81
N ALA A 336 -14.13 5.58 -9.51
CA ALA A 336 -14.26 4.83 -8.26
C ALA A 336 -13.20 3.71 -8.17
N MET A 337 -12.98 2.98 -9.27
CA MET A 337 -11.92 1.98 -9.35
C MET A 337 -10.54 2.61 -9.15
N TRP A 338 -10.25 3.73 -9.82
CA TRP A 338 -8.98 4.45 -9.64
C TRP A 338 -8.76 4.96 -8.21
N ALA A 339 -9.82 5.34 -7.50
CA ALA A 339 -9.71 5.70 -6.09
C ALA A 339 -9.25 4.51 -5.23
N ASP A 340 -9.71 3.29 -5.54
CA ASP A 340 -9.25 2.08 -4.85
C ASP A 340 -7.80 1.73 -5.26
N ILE A 341 -7.43 1.92 -6.54
CA ILE A 341 -6.05 1.77 -7.02
C ILE A 341 -5.09 2.76 -6.33
N PHE A 342 -5.50 4.02 -6.17
CA PHE A 342 -4.72 5.03 -5.44
C PHE A 342 -4.43 4.57 -4.00
N LYS A 343 -5.44 4.06 -3.30
CA LYS A 343 -5.26 3.57 -1.93
C LYS A 343 -4.28 2.39 -1.88
N VAL A 344 -4.38 1.46 -2.83
CA VAL A 344 -3.43 0.33 -2.95
C VAL A 344 -2.01 0.85 -3.22
N HIS A 345 -1.84 1.81 -4.13
CA HIS A 345 -0.55 2.46 -4.40
C HIS A 345 0.05 3.08 -3.14
N GLN A 346 -0.74 3.85 -2.39
CA GLN A 346 -0.31 4.47 -1.14
C GLN A 346 0.18 3.43 -0.12
N PHE A 347 -0.51 2.29 0.00
CA PHE A 347 -0.09 1.21 0.88
C PHE A 347 1.21 0.56 0.44
N LEU A 348 1.36 0.24 -0.85
CA LEU A 348 2.60 -0.35 -1.39
C LEU A 348 3.79 0.60 -1.19
N ARG A 349 3.57 1.91 -1.28
CA ARG A 349 4.59 2.92 -0.99
C ARG A 349 4.93 3.04 0.48
N SER A 350 3.93 2.86 1.35
CA SER A 350 4.03 2.98 2.81
C SER A 350 4.60 1.73 3.49
N SER A 351 4.39 0.54 2.93
CA SER A 351 4.86 -0.73 3.52
C SER A 351 6.39 -0.86 3.52
N GLY A 352 7.05 -0.04 2.70
CA GLY A 352 8.48 -0.02 2.47
C GLY A 352 8.95 -1.13 1.54
N PRO A 353 10.01 -0.88 0.75
CA PRO A 353 10.58 -1.91 -0.10
C PRO A 353 11.13 -3.02 0.81
N PHE A 354 10.77 -4.28 0.54
CA PHE A 354 11.28 -5.48 1.21
C PHE A 354 12.78 -5.72 0.91
N GLY A 355 13.63 -4.72 1.15
CA GLY A 355 15.03 -4.67 0.75
C GLY A 355 15.26 -4.48 -0.76
N ARG A 356 14.24 -4.11 -1.53
CA ARG A 356 14.27 -4.11 -2.99
C ARG A 356 14.54 -2.73 -3.60
N THR A 357 15.20 -2.73 -4.75
CA THR A 357 15.64 -1.53 -5.44
C THR A 357 14.52 -0.91 -6.27
N LYS A 358 14.63 0.40 -6.54
CA LYS A 358 13.76 1.14 -7.48
C LYS A 358 13.65 0.48 -8.85
N SER A 359 14.64 -0.33 -9.25
CA SER A 359 14.63 -1.05 -10.52
C SER A 359 13.66 -2.23 -10.57
N GLU A 360 13.32 -2.84 -9.42
CA GLU A 360 12.41 -3.99 -9.39
C GLU A 360 10.93 -3.57 -9.43
N TYR A 361 10.59 -2.46 -8.78
CA TYR A 361 9.21 -1.96 -8.68
C TYR A 361 9.14 -0.45 -8.96
N PRO A 362 9.42 -0.03 -10.21
CA PRO A 362 9.50 1.40 -10.54
C PRO A 362 8.20 2.14 -10.22
N LEU A 363 7.03 1.55 -10.49
CA LEU A 363 5.74 2.20 -10.27
C LEU A 363 5.41 2.46 -8.80
N VAL A 364 5.84 1.55 -7.91
CA VAL A 364 5.72 1.78 -6.47
C VAL A 364 6.65 2.92 -6.04
N CYS A 365 7.84 3.03 -6.63
CA CYS A 365 8.75 4.13 -6.31
C CYS A 365 8.39 5.48 -6.97
N THR A 366 7.42 5.51 -7.87
CA THR A 366 6.96 6.73 -8.54
C THR A 366 5.84 7.38 -7.73
N SER A 367 5.88 8.71 -7.61
CA SER A 367 4.79 9.46 -6.96
C SER A 367 3.47 9.30 -7.71
N TRP A 368 2.33 9.47 -7.04
CA TRP A 368 1.03 9.34 -7.71
C TRP A 368 0.87 10.35 -8.86
N GLY A 369 1.34 11.58 -8.65
CA GLY A 369 1.35 12.61 -9.67
C GLY A 369 2.14 12.22 -10.92
N GLU A 370 3.39 11.82 -10.75
CA GLU A 370 4.24 11.34 -11.86
C GLU A 370 3.59 10.13 -12.56
N LEU A 371 3.07 9.17 -11.80
CA LEU A 371 2.39 8.00 -12.35
C LEU A 371 1.20 8.41 -13.21
N CYS A 372 0.38 9.38 -12.77
CA CYS A 372 -0.73 9.90 -13.56
C CYS A 372 -0.26 10.53 -14.87
N HIS A 373 0.83 11.30 -14.85
CA HIS A 373 1.39 11.94 -16.05
C HIS A 373 1.97 10.90 -17.04
N GLU A 374 2.69 9.89 -16.54
CA GLU A 374 3.25 8.81 -17.36
C GLU A 374 2.19 7.85 -17.92
N SER A 375 1.10 7.65 -17.19
CA SER A 375 0.00 6.74 -17.56
C SER A 375 -0.98 7.38 -18.55
N LEU A 376 -1.08 8.71 -18.53
CA LEU A 376 -2.05 9.46 -19.32
C LEU A 376 -1.39 10.63 -20.08
N PRO A 377 -0.40 10.41 -20.96
CA PRO A 377 0.42 11.48 -21.51
C PRO A 377 -0.32 12.41 -22.48
N LYS A 378 -1.34 11.90 -23.19
CA LYS A 378 -2.06 12.65 -24.24
C LYS A 378 -2.84 13.86 -23.66
N PRO A 379 -2.92 15.00 -24.38
CA PRO A 379 -3.70 16.16 -23.96
C PRO A 379 -5.18 15.85 -23.71
N GLU A 380 -5.75 14.94 -24.49
CA GLU A 380 -7.15 14.51 -24.38
C GLU A 380 -7.45 13.85 -23.03
N HIS A 381 -6.43 13.32 -22.34
CA HIS A 381 -6.58 12.72 -21.02
C HIS A 381 -6.53 13.75 -19.88
N ALA A 382 -6.39 15.05 -20.16
CA ALA A 382 -6.19 16.09 -19.14
C ALA A 382 -7.27 16.07 -18.05
N ASN A 383 -8.55 15.88 -18.43
CA ASN A 383 -9.66 15.84 -17.48
C ASN A 383 -9.61 14.61 -16.55
N LEU A 384 -9.31 13.43 -17.11
CA LEU A 384 -9.12 12.22 -16.31
C LEU A 384 -7.90 12.38 -15.40
N ARG A 385 -6.77 12.84 -15.94
CA ARG A 385 -5.53 13.08 -15.20
C ARG A 385 -5.76 14.04 -14.03
N GLN A 386 -6.44 15.16 -14.26
CA GLN A 386 -6.79 16.12 -13.21
C GLN A 386 -7.65 15.48 -12.12
N SER A 387 -8.59 14.61 -12.51
CA SER A 387 -9.45 13.90 -11.56
C SER A 387 -8.68 12.86 -10.74
N LEU A 388 -7.70 12.17 -11.35
CA LEU A 388 -6.81 11.27 -10.64
C LEU A 388 -5.87 12.01 -9.69
N LEU A 389 -5.32 13.15 -10.10
CA LEU A 389 -4.47 13.99 -9.24
C LEU A 389 -5.23 14.47 -7.99
N ARG A 390 -6.50 14.86 -8.14
CA ARG A 390 -7.37 15.23 -7.01
C ARG A 390 -7.58 14.10 -6.00
N MET A 391 -7.37 12.83 -6.36
CA MET A 391 -7.49 11.72 -5.41
C MET A 391 -6.44 11.80 -4.30
N GLU A 392 -5.25 12.30 -4.61
CA GLU A 392 -4.20 12.52 -3.61
C GLU A 392 -4.61 13.58 -2.59
N ASP A 393 -5.24 14.67 -3.05
CA ASP A 393 -5.78 15.71 -2.16
C ASP A 393 -6.93 15.18 -1.27
N ILE A 394 -7.81 14.35 -1.85
CA ILE A 394 -9.01 13.84 -1.16
C ILE A 394 -8.64 12.75 -0.15
N TYR A 395 -7.82 11.79 -0.56
CA TYR A 395 -7.57 10.56 0.21
C TYR A 395 -6.19 10.53 0.87
N GLY A 396 -5.17 11.18 0.31
CA GLY A 396 -3.79 11.09 0.77
C GLY A 396 -3.64 11.44 2.26
N SER A 397 -4.07 12.65 2.65
CA SER A 397 -3.97 13.07 4.06
C SER A 397 -4.77 12.18 5.02
N ALA A 398 -5.90 11.62 4.59
CA ALA A 398 -6.70 10.71 5.42
C ALA A 398 -6.02 9.36 5.59
N LEU A 399 -5.41 8.82 4.53
CA LEU A 399 -4.66 7.58 4.56
C LEU A 399 -3.39 7.72 5.39
N ASP A 400 -2.62 8.80 5.23
CA ASP A 400 -1.37 9.01 5.98
C ASP A 400 -1.61 9.15 7.49
N LYS A 401 -2.73 9.80 7.87
CA LYS A 401 -3.14 9.89 9.27
C LYS A 401 -3.59 8.56 9.84
N ARG A 402 -4.24 7.72 9.03
CA ARG A 402 -4.77 6.42 9.47
C ARG A 402 -3.70 5.33 9.47
N PHE A 403 -2.77 5.39 8.54
CA PHE A 403 -1.74 4.40 8.28
C PHE A 403 -0.39 5.10 8.10
N THR A 404 0.28 5.41 9.20
CA THR A 404 1.57 6.08 9.17
C THR A 404 2.57 5.29 8.31
N PRO A 405 3.25 5.93 7.35
CA PRO A 405 4.28 5.27 6.55
C PRO A 405 5.33 4.58 7.42
N ARG A 406 5.75 3.36 7.03
CA ARG A 406 6.78 2.63 7.77
C ARG A 406 8.12 3.38 7.63
N GLY A 407 8.93 3.39 8.67
CA GLY A 407 10.28 3.94 8.57
C GLY A 407 11.10 3.23 7.48
N GLY A 408 11.75 4.02 6.62
CA GLY A 408 12.48 3.54 5.44
C GLY A 408 11.59 3.25 4.22
N SER A 409 10.28 3.49 4.30
CA SER A 409 9.39 3.40 3.15
C SER A 409 9.61 4.51 2.14
N VAL A 410 9.07 4.38 0.93
CA VAL A 410 9.26 5.40 -0.13
C VAL A 410 8.72 6.75 0.34
N ILE A 411 7.55 6.75 0.97
CA ILE A 411 6.93 7.98 1.50
C ILE A 411 7.74 8.54 2.67
N ASP A 412 8.19 7.71 3.62
CA ASP A 412 9.02 8.21 4.74
C ASP A 412 10.35 8.81 4.24
N LEU A 413 10.96 8.25 3.19
CA LEU A 413 12.18 8.80 2.60
C LEU A 413 11.92 10.15 1.91
N GLU A 414 10.82 10.28 1.17
CA GLU A 414 10.39 11.53 0.54
C GLU A 414 10.07 12.59 1.59
N ASP A 415 9.33 12.24 2.64
CA ASP A 415 8.98 13.13 3.74
C ASP A 415 10.22 13.59 4.50
N ARG A 416 11.17 12.69 4.77
CA ARG A 416 12.46 13.06 5.39
C ARG A 416 13.28 13.96 4.48
N PHE A 417 13.29 13.69 3.18
CA PHE A 417 13.97 14.52 2.21
C PHE A 417 13.35 15.93 2.17
N LEU A 418 12.02 16.03 2.03
CA LEU A 418 11.28 17.30 2.07
C LEU A 418 11.49 18.04 3.40
N ALA A 419 11.43 17.35 4.53
CA ALA A 419 11.71 17.93 5.83
C ALA A 419 13.16 18.41 5.96
N SER A 420 14.11 17.75 5.28
CA SER A 420 15.53 18.16 5.28
C SER A 420 15.78 19.37 4.37
N THR A 421 15.12 19.45 3.22
CA THR A 421 15.28 20.55 2.25
C THR A 421 14.51 21.80 2.65
N THR A 422 13.39 21.65 3.38
CA THR A 422 12.58 22.76 3.89
C THR A 422 13.03 23.26 5.27
N ARG A 423 14.01 22.62 5.91
CA ARG A 423 14.58 23.11 7.16
C ARG A 423 15.23 24.48 6.92
N PRO A 424 14.78 25.54 7.62
CA PRO A 424 15.42 26.83 7.50
C PRO A 424 16.90 26.70 7.91
N ILE A 425 17.79 27.17 7.04
CA ILE A 425 19.22 27.20 7.35
C ILE A 425 19.40 28.22 8.47
N PRO A 426 19.93 27.83 9.65
CA PRO A 426 20.11 28.75 10.76
C PRO A 426 20.90 30.00 10.34
N GLY A 427 20.32 31.19 10.54
CA GLY A 427 20.94 32.47 10.18
C GLY A 427 20.54 33.04 8.81
N LEU A 428 19.88 32.27 7.95
CA LEU A 428 19.26 32.78 6.73
C LEU A 428 17.80 33.14 7.00
N VAL A 429 17.48 34.43 6.94
CA VAL A 429 16.09 34.91 6.98
C VAL A 429 15.49 34.62 5.60
N PRO A 430 14.44 33.79 5.50
CA PRO A 430 13.76 33.59 4.23
C PRO A 430 13.26 34.95 3.74
N CYS A 431 13.53 35.29 2.48
CA CYS A 431 12.92 36.44 1.82
C CYS A 431 11.41 36.42 2.09
N MET A 432 10.79 37.59 2.25
CA MET A 432 9.35 37.75 2.54
C MET A 432 8.44 36.94 1.60
N HIS A 433 8.89 36.68 0.35
CA HIS A 433 8.21 35.82 -0.61
C HIS A 433 8.43 34.30 -0.40
N CYS A 434 9.57 33.89 0.14
CA CYS A 434 9.87 32.49 0.49
C CYS A 434 9.30 32.10 1.86
N SER A 435 8.94 33.07 2.71
CA SER A 435 8.37 32.84 4.04
C SER A 435 6.92 32.35 4.02
N ASN A 436 6.24 32.40 2.88
CA ASN A 436 4.83 32.01 2.76
C ASN A 436 4.67 30.80 1.82
N PRO A 437 4.85 29.56 2.33
CA PRO A 437 4.79 28.34 1.52
C PRO A 437 3.42 28.10 0.85
N ARG A 438 2.35 28.72 1.35
CA ARG A 438 1.02 28.69 0.70
C ARG A 438 0.99 29.54 -0.58
N GLU A 439 1.68 30.68 -0.60
CA GLU A 439 1.83 31.52 -1.80
C GLU A 439 2.78 30.88 -2.82
N LEU A 440 3.84 30.20 -2.35
CA LEU A 440 4.75 29.44 -3.21
C LEU A 440 4.02 28.30 -3.95
N LYS A 441 3.13 27.56 -3.27
CA LYS A 441 2.27 26.52 -3.88
C LYS A 441 1.18 27.10 -4.79
N SER A 442 0.62 28.27 -4.47
CA SER A 442 -0.44 28.87 -5.30
C SER A 442 0.09 29.61 -6.53
N ASP A 443 1.28 30.21 -6.47
CA ASP A 443 1.90 30.91 -7.61
C ASP A 443 2.54 29.94 -8.60
N SER A 444 3.10 28.82 -8.12
CA SER A 444 3.49 27.71 -8.99
C SER A 444 2.28 27.03 -9.64
N GLY A 445 1.13 26.99 -8.97
CA GLY A 445 -0.13 26.50 -9.54
C GLY A 445 -0.84 27.48 -10.51
N ARG A 446 -0.67 28.81 -10.35
CA ARG A 446 -1.35 29.82 -11.19
C ARG A 446 -0.68 30.12 -12.52
N ARG A 447 0.61 29.79 -12.70
CA ARG A 447 1.37 30.15 -13.92
C ARG A 447 1.54 29.02 -14.94
N TYR A 448 1.00 27.83 -14.67
CA TYR A 448 1.18 26.64 -15.50
C TYR A 448 0.32 26.55 -16.79
N TRP A 449 -0.28 27.65 -17.25
CA TRP A 449 -1.26 27.65 -18.36
C TRP A 449 -0.91 28.60 -19.53
N GLY A 450 0.37 28.88 -19.74
CA GLY A 450 0.89 29.47 -20.99
C GLY A 450 2.31 28.96 -21.20
N ASP A 451 2.69 28.73 -22.46
CA ASP A 451 3.96 28.11 -22.88
C ASP A 451 5.15 28.42 -21.96
N PRO A 452 5.97 27.40 -21.59
CA PRO A 452 7.07 27.58 -20.65
C PRO A 452 8.00 28.66 -21.18
N SER A 453 8.03 29.79 -20.46
CA SER A 453 8.97 30.84 -20.78
C SER A 453 10.33 30.44 -20.21
N TRP A 454 11.41 30.89 -20.84
CA TRP A 454 12.78 30.77 -20.33
C TRP A 454 12.94 31.25 -18.87
N TYR A 455 11.96 31.98 -18.32
CA TYR A 455 11.89 32.38 -16.92
C TYR A 455 11.52 31.24 -15.94
N ASP A 456 10.78 30.21 -16.37
CA ASP A 456 10.33 29.12 -15.49
C ASP A 456 11.48 28.17 -15.10
N ASP A 457 12.49 28.06 -15.97
CA ASP A 457 13.76 27.39 -15.65
C ASP A 457 14.57 28.19 -14.61
N GLN A 458 14.44 29.53 -14.54
CA GLN A 458 15.19 30.34 -13.57
C GLN A 458 14.68 30.23 -12.13
N LEU A 459 13.41 29.88 -11.91
CA LEU A 459 12.90 29.65 -10.55
C LEU A 459 13.45 28.34 -9.96
N ARG A 460 13.71 27.34 -10.80
CA ARG A 460 14.40 26.10 -10.42
C ARG A 460 15.89 26.34 -10.13
N ILE A 461 16.50 27.33 -10.78
CA ILE A 461 17.92 27.70 -10.62
C ILE A 461 18.18 28.47 -9.31
N CYS A 462 17.14 28.96 -8.61
CA CYS A 462 17.33 29.67 -7.34
C CYS A 462 17.87 28.76 -6.21
N ASP A 463 17.62 27.44 -6.29
CA ASP A 463 18.16 26.46 -5.33
C ASP A 463 19.60 26.01 -5.66
N GLU A 464 20.12 26.37 -6.84
CA GLU A 464 21.47 26.02 -7.30
C GLU A 464 22.39 27.24 -7.50
N MET A 465 21.88 28.46 -7.28
CA MET A 465 22.66 29.68 -7.42
C MET A 465 23.50 29.96 -6.18
N MET A 466 24.81 29.77 -6.34
CA MET A 466 25.85 30.26 -5.45
C MET A 466 26.20 31.71 -5.80
N MET A 467 25.98 32.64 -4.87
CA MET A 467 26.38 34.04 -5.05
C MET A 467 27.61 34.39 -4.23
N MET A 468 28.65 34.93 -4.87
CA MET A 468 29.82 35.49 -4.19
C MET A 468 29.47 36.86 -3.60
N ILE A 469 29.56 36.99 -2.27
CA ILE A 469 29.17 38.20 -1.53
C ILE A 469 30.38 39.10 -1.26
N GLU A 470 31.55 38.50 -1.03
CA GLU A 470 32.82 39.19 -0.82
C GLU A 470 33.88 38.43 -1.62
N SER A 471 34.73 39.13 -2.36
CA SER A 471 35.88 38.51 -3.02
C SER A 471 37.15 39.30 -2.73
N THR A 472 38.19 38.61 -2.30
CA THR A 472 39.55 39.13 -2.33
C THR A 472 40.20 38.66 -3.63
N SER A 473 40.59 39.62 -4.45
CA SER A 473 41.36 39.36 -5.67
C SER A 473 42.84 39.44 -5.33
N THR A 474 43.57 38.35 -5.55
CA THR A 474 45.03 38.33 -5.40
C THR A 474 45.66 38.12 -6.77
N PRO A 475 46.35 39.11 -7.34
CA PRO A 475 47.09 38.91 -8.58
C PRO A 475 48.23 37.91 -8.34
N ARG A 476 48.46 37.05 -9.32
CA ARG A 476 49.50 36.02 -9.33
C ARG A 476 50.11 35.95 -10.72
N THR A 477 51.29 35.37 -10.81
CA THR A 477 51.96 35.12 -12.09
C THR A 477 52.26 33.64 -12.16
N SER A 478 51.93 32.99 -13.28
CA SER A 478 52.22 31.58 -13.49
C SER A 478 53.73 31.35 -13.61
N ALA A 479 54.17 30.10 -13.51
CA ALA A 479 55.58 29.74 -13.73
C ALA A 479 56.10 30.13 -15.12
N ALA A 480 55.21 30.34 -16.10
CA ALA A 480 55.56 30.82 -17.44
C ALA A 480 55.47 32.35 -17.59
N GLY A 481 55.40 33.11 -16.49
CA GLY A 481 55.35 34.57 -16.51
C GLY A 481 53.98 35.17 -16.88
N VAL A 482 52.92 34.35 -16.94
CA VAL A 482 51.58 34.82 -17.36
C VAL A 482 50.81 35.34 -16.14
N PRO A 483 50.41 36.63 -16.10
CA PRO A 483 49.63 37.15 -14.99
C PRO A 483 48.22 36.58 -15.00
N TYR A 484 47.78 36.09 -13.85
CA TYR A 484 46.41 35.68 -13.57
C TYR A 484 45.94 36.27 -12.24
N VAL A 485 44.65 36.17 -11.93
CA VAL A 485 44.09 36.65 -10.66
C VAL A 485 43.37 35.48 -10.02
N THR A 486 43.68 35.21 -8.76
CA THR A 486 42.91 34.28 -7.94
C THR A 486 41.83 35.08 -7.21
N LEU A 487 40.57 34.72 -7.41
CA LEU A 487 39.44 35.24 -6.65
C LEU A 487 39.10 34.23 -5.57
N ILE A 488 39.16 34.65 -4.31
CA ILE A 488 38.67 33.87 -3.18
C ILE A 488 37.51 34.64 -2.60
N GLY A 489 36.33 34.02 -2.51
CA GLY A 489 35.15 34.71 -2.00
C GLY A 489 34.26 33.87 -1.09
N ARG A 490 33.50 34.56 -0.24
CA ARG A 490 32.42 33.96 0.55
C ARG A 490 31.18 33.80 -0.32
N VAL A 491 30.54 32.64 -0.21
CA VAL A 491 29.38 32.28 -1.02
C VAL A 491 28.13 32.26 -0.14
N ALA A 492 27.05 32.95 -0.55
CA ALA A 492 25.71 32.72 -0.03
C ALA A 492 25.01 31.69 -0.91
N PRO A 493 24.55 30.56 -0.35
CA PRO A 493 23.52 29.77 -1.00
C PRO A 493 22.17 30.50 -0.91
N ASN A 494 21.35 30.38 -1.95
CA ASN A 494 19.90 30.66 -1.96
C ASN A 494 19.48 32.13 -1.79
N SER A 495 20.11 33.06 -2.50
CA SER A 495 19.56 34.42 -2.61
C SER A 495 18.91 34.60 -3.98
N CYS A 496 17.58 34.76 -3.99
CA CYS A 496 16.85 34.98 -5.25
C CYS A 496 17.26 36.32 -5.90
N ASN A 497 17.15 36.40 -7.23
CA ASN A 497 17.53 37.56 -8.04
C ASN A 497 16.84 38.88 -7.59
N VAL A 498 15.72 38.78 -6.86
CA VAL A 498 14.99 39.93 -6.29
C VAL A 498 15.76 40.60 -5.13
N CYS A 499 16.53 39.85 -4.35
CA CYS A 499 17.36 40.39 -3.26
C CYS A 499 18.59 41.14 -3.78
N TYR A 500 19.04 40.88 -5.02
CA TYR A 500 20.20 41.54 -5.62
C TYR A 500 19.91 43.01 -5.99
N ASN A 501 18.72 43.29 -6.52
CA ASN A 501 18.36 44.63 -7.00
C ASN A 501 18.16 45.66 -5.87
N THR A 502 17.98 45.21 -4.63
CA THR A 502 17.85 46.09 -3.46
C THR A 502 19.20 46.45 -2.81
N ILE A 503 20.30 45.78 -3.17
CA ILE A 503 21.62 45.94 -2.52
C ILE A 503 22.59 46.80 -3.35
N ARG A 504 22.27 47.15 -4.61
CA ARG A 504 23.21 47.88 -5.49
C ARG A 504 23.29 49.38 -5.14
N PRO A 505 24.46 49.93 -4.72
CA PRO A 505 24.68 51.37 -4.77
C PRO A 505 24.98 51.79 -6.21
N SER A 506 24.35 52.87 -6.64
CA SER A 506 24.51 53.48 -7.95
C SER A 506 25.89 54.12 -8.16
N ARG A 507 26.71 53.61 -9.10
CA ARG A 507 27.38 54.35 -10.21
C ARG A 507 28.43 53.51 -10.98
N PRO A 508 28.81 53.88 -12.22
CA PRO A 508 29.40 52.99 -13.22
C PRO A 508 30.88 53.28 -13.53
N ILE A 509 31.70 52.24 -13.78
CA ILE A 509 32.88 52.30 -14.68
C ILE A 509 33.11 50.89 -15.28
N ASP A 510 33.24 50.83 -16.60
CA ASP A 510 33.85 49.76 -17.42
C ASP A 510 34.97 50.44 -18.26
N PRO A 511 35.94 49.76 -18.96
CA PRO A 511 35.89 48.40 -19.51
C PRO A 511 37.18 47.53 -19.36
N SER A 512 37.14 46.19 -19.38
CA SER A 512 36.89 45.32 -20.55
C SER A 512 36.49 43.89 -20.11
N PRO A 513 35.76 43.12 -20.93
CA PRO A 513 35.03 41.94 -20.47
C PRO A 513 35.91 40.72 -20.23
N ILE A 514 35.71 40.08 -19.08
CA ILE A 514 36.11 38.69 -18.83
C ILE A 514 34.88 37.83 -19.15
N LEU A 515 34.97 36.95 -20.15
CA LEU A 515 33.94 35.95 -20.38
C LEU A 515 34.19 34.78 -19.42
N LEU A 516 33.26 34.60 -18.48
CA LEU A 516 33.21 33.43 -17.61
C LEU A 516 32.16 32.47 -18.20
N LEU A 517 32.59 31.28 -18.63
CA LEU A 517 31.66 30.26 -19.14
C LEU A 517 31.52 29.15 -18.10
N LEU A 518 30.27 28.92 -17.69
CA LEU A 518 29.89 27.88 -16.73
C LEU A 518 29.29 26.71 -17.48
N ILE A 519 29.91 25.53 -17.36
CA ILE A 519 29.36 24.30 -17.92
C ILE A 519 29.30 23.25 -16.81
N TYR A 520 28.10 22.75 -16.59
CA TYR A 520 27.81 21.65 -15.67
C TYR A 520 27.45 20.41 -16.48
N HIS A 521 28.26 19.36 -16.39
CA HIS A 521 28.01 18.11 -17.10
C HIS A 521 28.45 16.92 -16.24
N ARG A 522 27.51 16.00 -15.97
CA ARG A 522 27.70 14.77 -15.17
C ARG A 522 28.26 15.00 -13.75
N GLY A 523 27.69 15.95 -13.01
CA GLY A 523 28.00 16.11 -11.57
C GLY A 523 29.29 16.86 -11.26
N ILE A 524 30.01 17.34 -12.28
CA ILE A 524 31.24 18.12 -12.10
C ILE A 524 31.02 19.52 -12.69
N LEU A 525 31.31 20.53 -11.86
CA LEU A 525 31.27 21.93 -12.25
C LEU A 525 32.67 22.36 -12.71
N THR A 526 32.80 22.77 -13.98
CA THR A 526 34.09 23.20 -14.54
C THR A 526 34.10 24.72 -14.75
N PHE A 527 35.21 25.37 -14.42
CA PHE A 527 35.41 26.80 -14.60
C PHE A 527 36.37 27.07 -15.76
N LEU A 528 35.96 27.91 -16.72
CA LEU A 528 36.82 28.43 -17.77
C LEU A 528 36.82 29.96 -17.75
N VAL A 529 38.00 30.53 -17.59
CA VAL A 529 38.23 31.98 -17.62
C VAL A 529 39.00 32.30 -18.89
N LEU A 530 38.32 32.90 -19.87
CA LEU A 530 38.94 33.32 -21.13
C LEU A 530 39.20 34.82 -21.11
N ARG A 531 40.47 35.19 -21.31
CA ARG A 531 40.88 36.57 -21.57
C ARG A 531 41.11 36.75 -23.05
N VAL A 532 40.26 37.51 -23.72
CA VAL A 532 40.47 37.93 -25.11
C VAL A 532 41.51 39.05 -25.09
N LYS A 533 42.67 38.85 -25.74
CA LYS A 533 43.62 39.94 -26.00
C LYS A 533 43.34 40.52 -27.38
N MET A 534 43.15 41.83 -27.45
CA MET A 534 43.45 42.57 -28.68
C MET A 534 44.98 42.59 -28.89
N ARG A 535 45.42 42.32 -30.12
CA ARG A 535 46.77 42.62 -30.64
C ARG A 535 46.65 43.81 -31.62
N PRO A 536 47.74 44.52 -32.01
CA PRO A 536 49.14 44.47 -31.55
C PRO A 536 49.80 45.87 -31.38
N ASN A 537 51.02 45.93 -30.83
CA ASN A 537 52.18 46.57 -31.48
C ASN A 537 53.47 46.46 -30.65
N GLY A 538 54.59 46.14 -31.32
CA GLY A 538 55.94 46.55 -30.89
C GLY A 538 56.92 45.47 -30.38
N HIS A 539 57.86 45.09 -31.26
CA HIS A 539 59.30 44.81 -31.05
C HIS A 539 59.86 43.57 -30.26
N LYS A 540 60.43 42.65 -31.07
CA LYS A 540 61.75 41.96 -31.05
C LYS A 540 62.50 41.61 -29.73
N SER A 541 62.60 40.29 -29.45
CA SER A 541 63.82 39.39 -29.41
C SER A 541 65.02 39.70 -28.45
N PRO A 542 65.90 38.73 -28.07
CA PRO A 542 65.73 37.33 -27.62
C PRO A 542 66.62 36.96 -26.37
N ALA A 543 66.56 35.69 -25.98
CA ALA A 543 67.64 34.84 -25.42
C ALA A 543 67.72 34.54 -23.89
N GLU A 544 67.89 33.23 -23.67
CA GLU A 544 68.66 32.51 -22.64
C GLU A 544 68.10 32.21 -21.23
N ASP A 545 67.71 30.93 -21.09
CA ASP A 545 68.20 29.92 -20.13
C ASP A 545 68.66 30.34 -18.72
N SER A 546 68.03 29.74 -17.70
CA SER A 546 68.74 28.82 -16.79
C SER A 546 67.82 28.24 -15.69
N LYS A 547 68.27 27.08 -15.22
CA LYS A 547 67.65 26.09 -14.34
C LYS A 547 67.63 26.49 -12.85
N GLU A 548 66.78 25.73 -12.13
CA GLU A 548 66.91 25.29 -10.74
C GLU A 548 66.76 26.36 -9.63
N ASN A 549 65.63 26.31 -8.91
CA ASN A 549 65.61 25.69 -7.58
C ASN A 549 64.18 25.51 -7.04
N SER A 550 64.08 24.48 -6.20
CA SER A 550 62.92 23.84 -5.61
C SER A 550 61.95 24.75 -4.87
N PHE A 551 60.67 24.33 -4.84
CA PHE A 551 59.99 24.20 -3.55
C PHE A 551 59.01 23.02 -3.59
N GLU A 552 59.20 22.12 -2.62
CA GLU A 552 58.31 21.01 -2.31
C GLU A 552 56.95 21.52 -1.81
N GLY A 553 55.88 20.89 -2.31
CA GLY A 553 54.52 21.05 -1.82
C GLY A 553 53.57 20.28 -2.73
N GLY A 554 53.15 19.07 -2.31
CA GLY A 554 52.23 18.19 -3.03
C GLY A 554 50.91 18.88 -3.40
N PHE A 555 50.16 18.44 -4.42
CA PHE A 555 49.61 17.10 -4.58
C PHE A 555 49.66 16.57 -6.03
N ARG A 556 49.78 15.25 -6.18
CA ARG A 556 49.71 14.52 -7.46
C ARG A 556 48.27 14.20 -7.83
N ILE A 557 47.94 14.53 -9.07
CA ILE A 557 46.75 14.10 -9.82
C ILE A 557 47.11 12.83 -10.63
N THR A 558 46.08 12.07 -11.02
CA THR A 558 45.93 11.19 -12.21
C THR A 558 45.85 9.68 -11.91
N LYS A 559 44.94 8.94 -12.57
CA LYS A 559 45.09 8.52 -13.98
C LYS A 559 43.76 8.35 -14.75
N LYS A 560 43.71 8.95 -15.96
CA LYS A 560 42.84 8.69 -17.14
C LYS A 560 41.54 9.51 -17.22
N ASP A 561 41.57 10.81 -17.55
CA ASP A 561 41.79 11.51 -18.87
C ASP A 561 40.45 11.69 -19.63
N VAL A 562 40.10 12.84 -20.24
CA VAL A 562 40.87 13.59 -21.25
C VAL A 562 40.55 15.10 -21.25
N ILE A 563 41.60 15.89 -21.45
CA ILE A 563 41.61 17.26 -21.96
C ILE A 563 41.60 17.21 -23.49
N GLN A 564 40.82 18.04 -24.17
CA GLN A 564 41.28 18.52 -25.48
C GLN A 564 40.90 19.99 -25.71
N ALA A 565 41.94 20.81 -25.86
CA ALA A 565 41.89 22.10 -26.51
C ALA A 565 42.24 21.89 -27.99
N VAL A 566 41.51 22.56 -28.88
CA VAL A 566 41.85 22.66 -30.31
C VAL A 566 42.53 24.00 -30.54
N TYR A 567 43.67 23.97 -31.23
CA TYR A 567 44.39 25.15 -31.68
C TYR A 567 43.51 26.02 -32.58
N LEU A 568 43.56 27.34 -32.39
CA LEU A 568 43.29 28.26 -33.48
C LEU A 568 44.62 28.57 -34.15
N ASN A 569 44.71 28.18 -35.41
CA ASN A 569 45.74 28.63 -36.35
C ASN A 569 45.85 30.15 -36.30
N ASP A 570 47.08 30.63 -36.25
CA ASP A 570 47.68 31.36 -37.37
C ASP A 570 49.08 30.79 -37.63
#